data_AF-A0A7J6VNS4-F1
#
_entry.id   AF-A0A7J6VNS4-F1
#
_cell.length_a   1.000
_cell.length_b   1.000
_cell.length_c   1.000
_cell.angle_alpha   90.00
_cell.angle_beta   90.00
_cell.angle_gamma   90.00
#
_symmetry.space_group_name_H-M   'P 1'
#
loop_
_entity.id
_entity.type
_entity.pdbx_description
1 polymer ?
#
loop_
_entity_poly.entity_id
_entity_poly.type
_entity_poly.pdbx_seq_one_letter_code
_entity_poly.pdbx_strand_id
1 'polypeptide(L)'
;MSNLKQRSDEDVRSFAGRTEKCFHELVGALTVGLEPGTAAAVAASYKTGALTAFVNGTRHEIRALLKARDVPSLEKAISIAVEEEQDLQHINRRFNTNKNYGKNNANKKNIKCNKCSKMGHYANECRSNTGTSYSTNFRNPISSRDDKTSVVKHEYQGQ
;
A
#
# COMPACT_ATOMS: atom_id res chain seq x y z
N MET A 1 15.42 23.25 6.69
CA MET A 1 14.37 22.24 6.93
C MET A 1 14.83 20.79 6.74
N SER A 2 16.14 20.50 6.66
CA SER A 2 16.66 19.26 6.06
C SER A 2 16.48 17.96 6.87
N ASN A 3 15.89 18.04 8.07
CA ASN A 3 15.72 16.89 8.98
C ASN A 3 14.25 16.55 9.30
N LEU A 4 13.26 17.14 8.62
CA LEU A 4 11.87 16.73 8.82
C LEU A 4 11.62 15.35 8.19
N LYS A 5 11.22 14.39 9.02
CA LYS A 5 10.77 13.06 8.61
C LYS A 5 9.50 12.68 9.37
N GLN A 6 8.61 11.97 8.68
CA GLN A 6 7.44 11.34 9.28
C GLN A 6 7.92 10.23 10.21
N ARG A 7 7.43 10.23 11.45
CA ARG A 7 7.75 9.17 12.41
C ARG A 7 6.99 7.89 12.07
N SER A 8 7.46 6.74 12.57
CA SER A 8 6.78 5.45 12.35
C SER A 8 5.40 5.36 12.99
N ASP A 9 5.20 6.10 14.08
CA ASP A 9 3.96 6.18 14.88
C ASP A 9 3.08 7.38 14.52
N GLU A 10 3.44 8.13 13.48
CA GLU A 10 2.79 9.39 13.11
C GLU A 10 2.05 9.25 11.77
N ASP A 11 0.82 9.75 11.73
CA ASP A 11 0.01 9.82 10.51
C ASP A 11 0.44 10.97 9.60
N VAL A 12 0.03 10.90 8.32
CA VAL A 12 0.40 11.92 7.32
C VAL A 12 -0.09 13.31 7.72
N ARG A 13 -1.28 13.42 8.34
CA ARG A 13 -1.87 14.70 8.72
C ARG A 13 -1.08 15.41 9.81
N SER A 14 -0.63 14.68 10.82
CA SER A 14 0.19 15.18 11.91
C SER A 14 1.57 15.61 11.40
N PHE A 15 2.17 14.81 10.51
CA PHE A 15 3.43 15.16 9.85
C PHE A 15 3.29 16.41 8.97
N ALA A 16 2.19 16.52 8.21
CA ALA A 16 1.89 17.71 7.42
C ALA A 16 1.77 18.96 8.30
N GLY A 17 1.03 18.87 9.41
CA GLY A 17 0.90 19.99 10.34
C GLY A 17 2.24 20.44 10.95
N ARG A 18 3.15 19.51 11.26
CA ARG A 18 4.52 19.88 11.68
C ARG A 18 5.31 20.55 10.57
N THR A 19 5.14 20.11 9.33
CA THR A 19 5.81 20.68 8.16
C THR A 19 5.33 22.11 7.90
N GLU A 20 4.02 22.34 7.92
CA GLU A 20 3.41 23.67 7.76
C GLU A 20 3.80 24.61 8.89
N LYS A 21 3.77 24.14 10.14
CA LYS A 21 4.18 24.94 11.31
C LYS A 21 5.64 25.38 11.18
N CYS A 22 6.55 24.45 10.87
CA CYS A 22 7.96 24.76 10.67
C CYS A 22 8.17 25.77 9.53
N PHE A 23 7.41 25.63 8.44
CA PHE A 23 7.44 26.57 7.33
C PHE A 23 6.96 27.97 7.73
N HIS A 24 5.82 28.09 8.40
CA HIS A 24 5.28 29.37 8.84
C HIS A 24 6.18 30.08 9.86
N GLU A 25 6.73 29.35 10.83
CA GLU A 25 7.67 29.92 11.81
C GLU A 25 8.94 30.44 11.13
N LEU A 26 9.48 29.69 10.17
CA LEU A 26 10.70 30.08 9.44
C LEU A 26 10.46 31.28 8.53
N VAL A 27 9.39 31.27 7.74
CA VAL A 27 9.03 32.41 6.88
C VAL A 27 8.71 33.62 7.73
N GLY A 28 7.95 33.46 8.82
CA GLY A 28 7.63 34.53 9.76
C GLY A 28 8.89 35.20 10.30
N ALA A 29 9.86 34.41 10.79
CA ALA A 29 11.12 34.93 11.31
C ALA A 29 11.97 35.65 10.25
N LEU A 30 11.98 35.14 9.02
CA LEU A 30 12.81 35.68 7.94
C LEU A 30 12.19 36.86 7.20
N THR A 31 10.90 37.13 7.40
CA THR A 31 10.19 38.21 6.72
C THR A 31 9.96 39.44 7.61
N VAL A 32 10.32 39.36 8.89
CA VAL A 32 10.23 40.52 9.81
C VAL A 32 11.07 41.67 9.28
N GLY A 33 10.44 42.83 9.09
CA GLY A 33 11.11 44.07 8.68
C GLY A 33 11.55 44.12 7.22
N LEU A 34 11.17 43.13 6.40
CA LEU A 34 11.43 43.16 4.96
C LEU A 34 10.33 43.92 4.21
N GLU A 35 10.72 44.55 3.10
CA GLU A 35 9.79 45.08 2.11
C GLU A 35 8.90 43.96 1.53
N PRO A 36 7.63 44.24 1.19
CA PRO A 36 6.66 43.23 0.77
C PRO A 36 7.12 42.36 -0.41
N GLY A 37 7.82 42.95 -1.38
CA GLY A 37 8.35 42.22 -2.53
C GLY A 37 9.42 41.20 -2.15
N THR A 38 10.35 41.58 -1.26
CA THR A 38 11.39 40.68 -0.75
C THR A 38 10.78 39.60 0.14
N ALA A 39 9.82 39.97 1.00
CA ALA A 39 9.12 39.01 1.85
C ALA A 39 8.37 37.95 1.03
N ALA A 40 7.71 38.35 -0.06
CA ALA A 40 7.03 37.43 -0.97
C ALA A 40 8.01 36.47 -1.67
N ALA A 41 9.17 36.97 -2.12
CA ALA A 41 10.20 36.14 -2.74
C ALA A 41 10.75 35.10 -1.76
N VAL A 42 11.05 35.51 -0.52
CA VAL A 42 11.48 34.62 0.57
C VAL A 42 10.43 33.53 0.81
N ALA A 43 9.17 33.91 0.98
CA ALA A 43 8.08 32.95 1.19
C ALA A 43 7.97 31.94 0.04
N ALA A 44 8.11 32.38 -1.22
CA ALA A 44 8.07 31.51 -2.39
C ALA A 44 9.20 30.47 -2.38
N SER A 45 10.44 30.87 -2.10
CA SER A 45 11.58 29.93 -2.02
C SER A 45 11.37 28.88 -0.93
N TYR A 46 10.84 29.28 0.23
CA TYR A 46 10.58 28.36 1.32
C TYR A 46 9.38 27.43 1.06
N LYS A 47 8.40 27.82 0.22
CA LYS A 47 7.32 26.92 -0.21
C LYS A 47 7.89 25.72 -0.99
N THR A 48 8.80 25.98 -1.93
CA THR A 48 9.52 24.91 -2.65
C THR A 48 10.34 24.04 -1.70
N GLY A 49 10.99 24.66 -0.71
CA GLY A 49 11.71 23.94 0.35
C GLY A 49 10.80 23.05 1.21
N ALA A 50 9.61 23.54 1.57
CA ALA A 50 8.63 22.80 2.36
C ALA A 50 8.06 21.60 1.59
N LEU A 51 7.71 21.78 0.31
CA LEU A 51 7.31 20.68 -0.57
C LEU A 51 8.40 19.60 -0.66
N THR A 52 9.65 20.01 -0.90
CA THR A 52 10.79 19.09 -1.01
C THR A 52 11.03 18.33 0.30
N ALA A 53 10.93 19.02 1.44
CA ALA A 53 11.06 18.42 2.76
C ALA A 53 9.92 17.45 3.06
N PHE A 54 8.68 17.81 2.71
CA PHE A 54 7.51 16.94 2.86
C PHE A 54 7.67 15.66 2.04
N VAL A 55 7.90 15.79 0.72
CA VAL A 55 8.04 14.64 -0.20
C VAL A 55 9.14 13.69 0.29
N ASN A 56 10.34 14.21 0.60
CA ASN A 56 11.44 13.36 1.05
C ASN A 56 11.27 12.84 2.49
N GLY A 57 10.50 13.53 3.32
CA GLY A 57 10.25 13.21 4.72
C GLY A 57 9.13 12.19 4.93
N THR A 58 8.19 12.05 3.98
CA THR A 58 7.12 11.02 4.05
C THR A 58 7.66 9.59 4.03
N ARG A 59 6.85 8.64 4.50
CA ARG A 59 7.14 7.20 4.43
C ARG A 59 7.41 6.73 2.99
N HIS A 60 8.16 5.64 2.84
CA HIS A 60 8.68 5.20 1.54
C HIS A 60 7.58 4.98 0.49
N GLU A 61 6.48 4.35 0.88
CA GLU A 61 5.34 4.03 0.02
C GLU A 61 4.73 5.31 -0.58
N ILE A 62 4.46 6.28 0.29
CA ILE A 62 3.88 7.58 -0.09
C ILE A 62 4.90 8.42 -0.88
N ARG A 63 6.17 8.41 -0.48
CA ARG A 63 7.26 9.13 -1.16
C ARG A 63 7.42 8.66 -2.60
N ALA A 64 7.38 7.34 -2.83
CA ALA A 64 7.50 6.77 -4.17
C ALA A 64 6.37 7.27 -5.07
N LEU A 65 5.13 7.28 -4.56
CA LEU A 65 3.97 7.80 -5.27
C LEU A 65 4.08 9.31 -5.56
N LEU A 66 4.45 10.12 -4.56
CA LEU A 66 4.61 11.56 -4.73
C LEU A 66 5.69 11.91 -5.77
N LYS A 67 6.82 11.19 -5.77
CA LYS A 67 7.87 11.38 -6.78
C LYS A 67 7.43 10.97 -8.18
N ALA A 68 6.66 9.90 -8.29
CA ALA A 68 6.12 9.46 -9.59
C ALA A 68 5.09 10.44 -10.17
N ARG A 69 4.35 11.16 -9.31
CA ARG A 69 3.30 12.10 -9.71
C ARG A 69 3.78 13.52 -10.00
N ASP A 70 5.05 13.85 -9.76
CA ASP A 70 5.65 15.18 -9.95
C ASP A 70 4.75 16.33 -9.42
N VAL A 71 4.47 16.30 -8.11
CA VAL A 71 3.43 17.14 -7.51
C VAL A 71 3.89 18.61 -7.41
N PRO A 72 3.10 19.60 -7.87
CA PRO A 72 3.56 20.99 -8.00
C PRO A 72 3.45 21.84 -6.73
N SER A 73 2.69 21.41 -5.72
CA SER A 73 2.45 22.19 -4.50
C SER A 73 2.36 21.32 -3.26
N LEU A 74 2.63 21.93 -2.09
CA LEU A 74 2.58 21.25 -0.80
C LEU A 74 1.15 20.76 -0.49
N GLU A 75 0.14 21.59 -0.75
CA GLU A 75 -1.27 21.29 -0.47
C GLU A 75 -1.76 20.08 -1.30
N LYS A 76 -1.35 20.03 -2.57
CA LYS A 76 -1.65 18.90 -3.44
C LYS A 76 -0.93 17.64 -2.98
N ALA A 77 0.32 17.76 -2.53
CA ALA A 77 1.10 16.64 -2.00
C ALA A 77 0.48 16.08 -0.72
N ILE A 78 0.01 16.94 0.19
CA ILE A 78 -0.69 16.53 1.41
C ILE A 78 -1.97 15.78 1.06
N SER A 79 -2.78 16.31 0.15
CA SER A 79 -4.05 15.69 -0.25
C SER A 79 -3.83 14.28 -0.81
N ILE A 80 -2.87 14.14 -1.72
CA ILE A 80 -2.48 12.84 -2.31
C ILE A 80 -1.95 11.88 -1.23
N ALA A 81 -1.10 12.37 -0.33
CA ALA A 81 -0.50 11.54 0.72
C ALA A 81 -1.54 11.02 1.71
N VAL A 82 -2.55 11.84 2.06
CA VAL A 82 -3.65 11.44 2.94
C VAL A 82 -4.53 10.37 2.29
N GLU A 83 -4.83 10.51 1.00
CA GLU A 83 -5.57 9.51 0.23
C GLU A 83 -4.80 8.18 0.17
N GLU A 84 -3.52 8.21 -0.16
CA GLU A 84 -2.66 7.02 -0.22
C GLU A 84 -2.53 6.33 1.14
N GLU A 85 -2.41 7.08 2.24
CA GLU A 85 -2.37 6.51 3.59
C GLU A 85 -3.66 5.74 3.92
N GLN A 86 -4.82 6.25 3.52
CA GLN A 86 -6.10 5.55 3.72
C GLN A 86 -6.18 4.27 2.88
N ASP A 87 -5.71 4.30 1.64
CA ASP A 87 -5.70 3.13 0.77
C ASP A 87 -4.77 2.03 1.28
N LEU A 88 -3.57 2.39 1.74
CA LEU A 88 -2.63 1.46 2.38
C LEU A 88 -3.23 0.84 3.65
N GLN A 89 -3.99 1.59 4.43
CA GLN A 89 -4.72 1.04 5.58
C GLN A 89 -5.82 0.05 5.14
N HIS A 90 -6.60 0.37 4.11
CA HIS A 90 -7.66 -0.51 3.60
C HIS A 90 -7.13 -1.81 3.02
N ILE A 91 -6.03 -1.74 2.26
CA ILE A 91 -5.29 -2.89 1.74
C ILE A 91 -4.90 -3.81 2.90
N ASN A 92 -4.21 -3.26 3.91
CA ASN A 92 -3.80 -4.05 5.09
C ASN A 92 -4.98 -4.69 5.83
N ARG A 93 -6.12 -3.99 5.95
CA ARG A 93 -7.34 -4.55 6.56
C ARG A 93 -7.90 -5.72 5.74
N ARG A 94 -8.01 -5.60 4.41
CA ARG A 94 -8.52 -6.67 3.52
C ARG A 94 -7.66 -7.93 3.56
N PHE A 95 -6.33 -7.78 3.63
CA PHE A 95 -5.44 -8.93 3.74
C PHE A 95 -5.47 -9.57 5.13
N ASN A 96 -5.74 -8.79 6.19
CA ASN A 96 -5.83 -9.32 7.56
C ASN A 96 -7.17 -10.04 7.81
N THR A 97 -8.29 -9.55 7.26
CA THR A 97 -9.58 -10.28 7.33
C THR A 97 -9.51 -11.66 6.69
N ASN A 98 -8.72 -11.79 5.62
CA ASN A 98 -8.53 -13.07 4.93
C ASN A 98 -7.73 -14.10 5.73
N LYS A 99 -6.96 -13.70 6.75
CA LYS A 99 -6.25 -14.66 7.63
C LYS A 99 -7.17 -15.41 8.60
N ASN A 100 -8.39 -14.93 8.83
CA ASN A 100 -9.32 -15.58 9.76
C ASN A 100 -10.11 -16.73 9.13
N TYR A 101 -10.12 -16.89 7.81
CA TYR A 101 -10.82 -18.00 7.14
C TYR A 101 -10.15 -19.37 7.38
N GLY A 102 -8.94 -19.41 7.96
CA GLY A 102 -8.25 -20.65 8.32
C GLY A 102 -8.33 -21.04 9.81
N LYS A 103 -8.76 -20.14 10.70
CA LYS A 103 -8.72 -20.36 12.16
C LYS A 103 -9.93 -21.13 12.72
N ASN A 104 -11.00 -21.27 11.95
CA ASN A 104 -12.20 -22.02 12.35
C ASN A 104 -12.03 -23.55 12.27
N ASN A 105 -10.84 -24.06 11.90
CA ASN A 105 -10.54 -25.49 11.85
C ASN A 105 -10.51 -26.18 13.23
N ALA A 106 -10.43 -25.42 14.33
CA ALA A 106 -10.48 -26.00 15.68
C ALA A 106 -11.83 -26.69 15.96
N ASN A 107 -12.94 -26.15 15.45
CA ASN A 107 -14.28 -26.72 15.65
C ASN A 107 -14.66 -27.79 14.62
N LYS A 108 -13.93 -27.92 13.50
CA LYS A 108 -14.27 -28.91 12.46
C LYS A 108 -14.03 -30.36 12.90
N LYS A 109 -13.15 -30.60 13.87
CA LYS A 109 -12.81 -31.95 14.37
C LYS A 109 -14.02 -32.71 14.94
N ASN A 110 -15.01 -31.99 15.48
CA ASN A 110 -16.22 -32.57 16.08
C ASN A 110 -17.43 -32.59 15.12
N ILE A 111 -17.25 -32.18 13.87
CA ILE A 111 -18.33 -32.10 12.89
C ILE A 111 -18.40 -33.43 12.14
N LYS A 112 -19.55 -34.10 12.25
CA LYS A 112 -19.87 -35.32 11.49
C LYS A 112 -20.52 -34.95 10.16
N CYS A 113 -19.99 -35.46 9.06
CA CYS A 113 -20.57 -35.24 7.74
C CYS A 113 -21.83 -36.09 7.53
N ASN A 114 -22.96 -35.44 7.20
CA ASN A 114 -24.23 -36.14 6.95
C ASN A 114 -24.25 -37.00 5.67
N LYS A 115 -23.26 -36.88 4.79
CA LYS A 115 -23.18 -37.66 3.55
C LYS A 115 -22.37 -38.95 3.69
N CYS A 116 -21.21 -38.89 4.36
CA CYS A 116 -20.30 -40.04 4.47
C CYS A 116 -20.08 -40.50 5.92
N SER A 117 -20.71 -39.85 6.90
CA SER A 117 -20.59 -40.11 8.33
C SER A 117 -19.18 -39.98 8.93
N LYS A 118 -18.19 -39.52 8.16
CA LYS A 118 -16.83 -39.23 8.66
C LYS A 118 -16.75 -37.86 9.33
N MET A 119 -15.84 -37.73 10.28
CA MET A 119 -15.61 -36.48 11.03
C MET A 119 -14.69 -35.51 10.26
N GLY A 120 -14.66 -34.24 10.67
CA GLY A 120 -13.63 -33.29 10.22
C GLY A 120 -14.02 -32.39 9.05
N HIS A 121 -15.23 -32.52 8.49
CA HIS A 121 -15.68 -31.73 7.33
C HIS A 121 -17.20 -31.63 7.24
N TYR A 122 -17.69 -30.61 6.53
CA TYR A 122 -19.12 -30.42 6.25
C TYR A 122 -19.58 -31.20 5.01
N ALA A 123 -20.90 -31.38 4.84
CA ALA A 123 -21.47 -32.11 3.71
C ALA A 123 -21.20 -31.49 2.31
N ASN A 124 -20.94 -30.19 2.25
CA ASN A 124 -20.52 -29.47 1.03
C ASN A 124 -19.02 -29.66 0.70
N GLU A 125 -18.21 -30.06 1.68
CA GLU A 125 -16.77 -30.37 1.54
C GLU A 125 -16.53 -31.89 1.36
N CYS A 126 -17.60 -32.70 1.27
CA CYS A 126 -17.53 -34.16 1.25
C CYS A 126 -17.06 -34.72 -0.10
N ARG A 127 -15.85 -35.29 -0.11
CA ARG A 127 -15.24 -35.91 -1.30
C ARG A 127 -15.91 -37.23 -1.74
N SER A 128 -16.75 -37.83 -0.89
CA SER A 128 -17.47 -39.07 -1.22
C SER A 128 -18.69 -38.86 -2.12
N ASN A 129 -19.04 -37.61 -2.43
CA ASN A 129 -20.22 -37.27 -3.24
C ASN A 129 -19.91 -37.06 -4.74
N THR A 130 -18.73 -37.45 -5.23
CA THR A 130 -18.51 -37.54 -6.67
C THR A 130 -19.11 -38.84 -7.16
N GLY A 131 -20.36 -38.78 -7.63
CA GLY A 131 -20.90 -39.83 -8.48
C GLY A 131 -19.89 -40.16 -9.57
N THR A 132 -19.59 -41.45 -9.71
CA THR A 132 -18.85 -42.12 -10.77
C THR A 132 -18.35 -41.22 -11.90
N SER A 133 -17.05 -40.89 -11.90
CA SER A 133 -16.28 -40.55 -13.11
C SER A 133 -14.78 -40.66 -12.81
N TYR A 134 -14.21 -41.79 -13.22
CA TYR A 134 -12.85 -42.01 -13.72
C TYR A 134 -11.74 -41.01 -13.30
N SER A 135 -10.77 -41.54 -12.55
CA SER A 135 -9.34 -41.22 -12.61
C SER A 135 -8.96 -39.90 -13.30
N THR A 136 -8.75 -38.84 -12.52
CA THR A 136 -7.67 -37.89 -12.81
C THR A 136 -7.04 -37.41 -11.52
N ASN A 137 -5.72 -37.62 -11.42
CA ASN A 137 -4.84 -37.17 -10.37
C ASN A 137 -4.71 -35.64 -10.35
N PHE A 138 -5.75 -34.90 -10.00
CA PHE A 138 -5.60 -33.50 -9.64
C PHE A 138 -5.20 -33.41 -8.16
N ARG A 139 -3.90 -33.62 -7.93
CA ARG A 139 -3.21 -33.03 -6.79
C ARG A 139 -3.44 -31.52 -6.87
N ASN A 140 -3.90 -30.94 -5.76
CA ASN A 140 -3.98 -29.51 -5.57
C ASN A 140 -2.55 -28.94 -5.73
N PRO A 141 -2.25 -28.09 -6.73
CA PRO A 141 -0.91 -27.53 -6.86
C PRO A 141 -0.76 -26.47 -5.77
N ILE A 142 0.00 -26.81 -4.74
CA ILE A 142 0.57 -25.81 -3.84
C ILE A 142 1.51 -24.98 -4.73
N SER A 143 1.16 -23.71 -4.90
CA SER A 143 1.93 -22.64 -5.54
C SER A 143 3.42 -22.95 -5.75
N SER A 144 3.81 -23.40 -6.96
CA SER A 144 5.18 -23.29 -7.45
C SER A 144 5.24 -22.09 -8.37
N ARG A 145 5.97 -21.08 -7.93
CA ARG A 145 5.97 -19.72 -8.47
C ARG A 145 7.10 -19.56 -9.47
N ASP A 146 7.22 -20.50 -10.41
CA ASP A 146 8.29 -20.51 -11.41
C ASP A 146 7.71 -20.90 -12.77
N ASP A 147 7.12 -19.92 -13.46
CA ASP A 147 7.04 -19.98 -14.91
C ASP A 147 7.28 -18.57 -15.46
N LYS A 148 8.56 -18.25 -15.60
CA LYS A 148 9.03 -17.13 -16.41
C LYS A 148 9.52 -17.71 -17.73
N THR A 149 9.01 -17.10 -18.80
CA THR A 149 9.60 -16.98 -20.14
C THR A 149 9.59 -18.21 -21.05
N SER A 150 8.51 -18.34 -21.82
CA SER A 150 8.60 -18.82 -23.21
C SER A 150 8.44 -17.62 -24.16
N VAL A 151 9.56 -16.95 -24.45
CA VAL A 151 9.68 -16.00 -25.55
C VAL A 151 9.56 -16.80 -26.85
N VAL A 152 8.53 -16.51 -27.63
CA VAL A 152 8.34 -17.02 -28.99
C VAL A 152 9.47 -16.50 -29.87
N LYS A 153 10.34 -17.38 -30.36
CA LYS A 153 11.32 -17.04 -31.42
C LYS A 153 10.60 -17.16 -32.76
N HIS A 154 10.43 -16.03 -33.46
CA HIS A 154 10.16 -16.03 -34.89
C HIS A 154 11.48 -16.24 -35.63
N GLU A 155 11.58 -17.33 -36.38
CA GLU A 155 12.63 -17.57 -37.34
C GLU A 155 12.35 -16.77 -38.61
N TYR A 156 13.21 -15.79 -38.93
CA TYR A 156 13.29 -15.18 -40.24
C TYR A 156 14.20 -16.04 -41.12
N GLN A 157 13.64 -16.70 -42.14
CA GLN A 157 14.41 -17.27 -43.24
C GLN A 157 14.65 -16.17 -44.27
N GLY A 158 15.88 -15.67 -44.34
CA GLY A 158 16.35 -14.85 -45.44
C GLY A 158 16.76 -15.73 -46.62
N GLN A 159 16.25 -15.40 -47.80
CA GLN A 159 16.86 -15.67 -49.10
C GLN A 159 17.43 -14.35 -49.64
#